data_AF-A0A7G9QE37-F1
#
_entry.id   AF-A0A7G9QE37-F1
#
_cell.length_a   1.000
_cell.length_b   1.000
_cell.length_c   1.000
_cell.angle_alpha   90.00
_cell.angle_beta   90.00
_cell.angle_gamma   90.00
#
_symmetry.space_group_name_H-M   'P 1'
#
loop_
_entity.id
_entity.type
_entity.pdbx_description
1 polymer ?
#
loop_
_entity_poly.entity_id
_entity_poly.type
_entity_poly.pdbx_seq_one_letter_code
_entity_poly.pdbx_strand_id
1 'polypeptide(L)'
;MVSGNVKLILVQDANESVEVYDQYYTKNALVQQQGAELRISSFDKNTLTVIAHVNNLTAIEASNTASVSTAGNFNLLNLSVILNDEASAGIKSNTVNLSTNVKDDASLKLEGTTDTHLAVMGVASKINMAGFTAQETSIRLTGKPLLAKNNKSRYDDIQLDILEKLF
;
A
#
# COMPACT_ATOMS: atom_id res chain seq x y z
N MET A 1 -8.36 6.92 -4.98
CA MET A 1 -7.98 5.50 -5.12
C MET A 1 -7.39 5.21 -6.50
N VAL A 2 -6.38 4.35 -6.58
CA VAL A 2 -5.74 3.91 -7.83
C VAL A 2 -5.65 2.38 -7.86
N SER A 3 -6.04 1.74 -8.96
CA SER A 3 -6.01 0.27 -9.05
C SER A 3 -5.69 -0.21 -10.47
N GLY A 4 -5.05 -1.37 -10.57
CA GLY A 4 -4.69 -2.01 -11.83
C GLY A 4 -3.40 -1.43 -12.44
N ASN A 5 -3.27 -1.53 -13.77
CA ASN A 5 -2.03 -1.15 -14.47
C ASN A 5 -1.97 0.37 -14.71
N VAL A 6 -1.79 1.11 -13.61
CA VAL A 6 -1.78 2.57 -13.59
C VAL A 6 -0.45 3.08 -13.04
N LYS A 7 0.07 4.13 -13.65
CA LYS A 7 1.16 4.96 -13.13
C LYS A 7 0.61 6.35 -12.84
N LEU A 8 0.45 6.67 -11.56
CA LEU A 8 0.02 8.00 -11.10
C LEU A 8 1.23 8.81 -10.63
N ILE A 9 1.38 10.02 -11.17
CA ILE A 9 2.32 11.02 -10.68
C ILE A 9 1.52 12.13 -10.01
N LEU A 10 1.78 12.35 -8.72
CA LEU A 10 1.16 13.40 -7.93
C LEU A 10 2.07 14.62 -7.90
N VAL A 11 1.53 15.79 -8.22
CA VAL A 11 2.21 17.08 -8.15
C VAL A 11 1.45 17.97 -7.17
N GLN A 12 2.14 18.55 -6.18
CA GLN A 12 1.51 19.53 -5.30
C GLN A 12 1.45 20.88 -6.02
N ASP A 13 0.25 21.40 -6.26
CA ASP A 13 0.01 22.62 -7.03
C ASP A 13 -1.19 23.38 -6.48
N ALA A 14 -1.18 24.71 -6.56
CA ALA A 14 -2.34 25.52 -6.19
C ALA A 14 -3.53 25.33 -7.13
N ASN A 15 -3.26 25.04 -8.41
CA ASN A 15 -4.29 24.76 -9.40
C ASN A 15 -4.45 23.26 -9.59
N GLU A 16 -5.61 22.74 -9.23
CA GLU A 16 -5.89 21.31 -9.34
C GLU A 16 -6.25 20.93 -10.78
N SER A 17 -5.69 19.83 -11.26
CA SER A 17 -5.94 19.31 -12.60
C SER A 17 -5.62 17.82 -12.68
N VAL A 18 -6.20 17.14 -13.68
CA VAL A 18 -5.88 15.75 -13.98
C VAL A 18 -5.57 15.64 -15.46
N GLU A 19 -4.36 15.20 -15.76
CA GLU A 19 -3.88 14.93 -17.11
C GLU A 19 -3.76 13.43 -17.30
N VAL A 20 -4.47 12.91 -18.29
CA VAL A 20 -4.40 11.50 -18.66
C VAL A 20 -3.61 11.39 -19.95
N TYR A 21 -2.47 10.72 -19.88
CA TYR A 21 -1.61 10.53 -21.03
C TYR A 21 -2.04 9.25 -21.76
N ASP A 22 -2.15 9.36 -23.09
CA ASP A 22 -2.64 8.35 -24.05
C ASP A 22 -4.16 8.40 -24.32
N GLN A 23 -4.62 7.65 -25.33
CA GLN A 23 -6.02 7.43 -25.67
C GLN A 23 -6.72 6.59 -24.60
N TYR A 24 -6.85 7.09 -23.36
CA TYR A 24 -7.33 6.27 -22.24
C TYR A 24 -8.72 5.66 -22.44
N TYR A 25 -9.58 6.31 -23.23
CA TYR A 25 -10.88 5.79 -23.62
C TYR A 25 -10.80 4.46 -24.40
N THR A 26 -9.67 4.18 -25.07
CA THR A 26 -9.44 2.91 -25.78
C THR A 26 -8.79 1.84 -24.89
N LYS A 27 -8.42 2.17 -23.64
CA LYS A 27 -7.65 1.30 -22.72
C LYS A 27 -8.48 0.65 -21.60
N ASN A 28 -9.80 0.52 -21.75
CA ASN A 28 -10.66 -0.02 -20.68
C ASN A 28 -10.36 0.63 -19.31
N ALA A 29 -10.16 1.95 -19.32
CA ALA A 29 -9.73 2.72 -18.16
C ALA A 29 -10.86 3.62 -17.63
N LEU A 30 -10.83 3.85 -16.32
CA LEU A 30 -11.75 4.73 -15.61
C LEU A 30 -10.95 5.83 -14.93
N VAL A 31 -11.25 7.09 -15.23
CA VAL A 31 -10.73 8.25 -14.50
C VAL A 31 -11.93 9.10 -14.12
N GLN A 32 -12.26 9.12 -12.83
CA GLN A 32 -13.46 9.76 -12.32
C GLN A 32 -13.19 10.49 -11.03
N GLN A 33 -13.70 11.71 -10.93
CA GLN A 33 -13.77 12.44 -9.68
C GLN A 33 -15.14 12.22 -9.03
N GLN A 34 -15.15 11.73 -7.79
CA GLN A 34 -16.35 11.58 -6.97
C GLN A 34 -16.17 12.43 -5.70
N GLY A 35 -16.73 13.64 -5.72
CA GLY A 35 -16.48 14.63 -4.68
C GLY A 35 -14.99 14.98 -4.59
N ALA A 36 -14.40 14.79 -3.41
CA ALA A 36 -12.98 15.02 -3.19
C ALA A 36 -12.08 13.83 -3.59
N GLU A 37 -12.65 12.71 -4.03
CA GLU A 37 -11.90 11.51 -4.36
C GLU A 37 -11.66 11.39 -5.88
N LEU A 38 -10.39 11.29 -6.28
CA LEU A 38 -10.03 10.86 -7.63
C LEU A 38 -9.88 9.34 -7.67
N ARG A 39 -10.65 8.69 -8.56
CA ARG A 39 -10.66 7.24 -8.79
C ARG A 39 -10.08 6.95 -10.17
N ILE A 40 -9.01 6.15 -10.17
CA ILE A 40 -8.31 5.77 -11.40
C ILE A 40 -8.20 4.25 -11.44
N SER A 41 -8.63 3.63 -12.53
CA SER A 41 -8.38 2.22 -12.77
C SER A 41 -8.09 1.92 -14.24
N SER A 42 -7.27 0.89 -14.47
CA SER A 42 -6.98 0.37 -15.81
C SER A 42 -6.84 -1.15 -15.76
N PHE A 43 -7.54 -1.84 -16.67
CA PHE A 43 -7.49 -3.30 -16.82
C PHE A 43 -6.69 -3.72 -18.08
N ASP A 44 -6.11 -2.76 -18.81
CA ASP A 44 -5.34 -3.03 -20.01
C ASP A 44 -3.91 -3.49 -19.70
N LYS A 45 -3.31 -4.21 -20.65
CA LYS A 45 -1.90 -4.62 -20.58
C LYS A 45 -0.95 -3.43 -20.69
N ASN A 46 -1.36 -2.36 -21.36
CA ASN A 46 -0.60 -1.13 -21.48
C ASN A 46 -0.87 -0.23 -20.28
N THR A 47 0.20 0.28 -19.66
CA THR A 47 0.08 1.15 -18.50
C THR A 47 -0.66 2.44 -18.85
N LEU A 48 -1.63 2.81 -18.02
CA LEU A 48 -2.26 4.12 -18.03
C LEU A 48 -1.40 5.10 -17.23
N THR A 49 -0.92 6.16 -17.84
CA THR A 49 -0.17 7.21 -17.11
C THR A 49 -1.08 8.39 -16.82
N VAL A 50 -1.17 8.77 -15.55
CA VAL A 50 -1.96 9.91 -15.09
C VAL A 50 -1.05 10.85 -14.30
N ILE A 51 -1.16 12.14 -14.54
CA ILE A 51 -0.57 13.17 -13.70
C ILE A 51 -1.72 13.91 -13.04
N ALA A 52 -1.71 14.00 -11.71
CA ALA A 52 -2.70 14.74 -10.95
C ALA A 52 -2.01 15.87 -10.18
N HIS A 53 -2.43 17.09 -10.46
CA HIS A 53 -2.10 18.28 -9.70
C HIS A 53 -3.14 18.44 -8.61
N VAL A 54 -2.69 18.47 -7.35
CA VAL A 54 -3.58 18.57 -6.17
C VAL A 54 -3.02 19.60 -5.19
N ASN A 55 -3.90 20.37 -4.55
CA ASN A 55 -3.44 21.35 -3.55
C ASN A 55 -3.09 20.69 -2.23
N ASN A 56 -3.85 19.66 -1.88
CA ASN A 56 -3.83 18.97 -0.61
C ASN A 56 -4.14 17.50 -0.85
N LEU A 57 -3.62 16.66 0.02
CA LEU A 57 -3.76 15.22 -0.08
C LEU A 57 -3.85 14.65 1.33
N THR A 58 -4.95 13.96 1.60
CA THR A 58 -5.17 13.31 2.91
C THR A 58 -4.97 11.81 2.84
N ALA A 59 -5.16 11.20 1.66
CA ALA A 59 -5.04 9.77 1.48
C ALA A 59 -4.57 9.38 0.07
N ILE A 60 -3.72 8.36 0.02
CA ILE A 60 -3.38 7.60 -1.18
C ILE A 60 -3.79 6.16 -0.90
N GLU A 61 -4.58 5.58 -1.79
CA GLU A 61 -4.90 4.16 -1.78
C GLU A 61 -4.55 3.56 -3.13
N ALA A 62 -3.70 2.53 -3.13
CA ALA A 62 -3.27 1.83 -4.32
C ALA A 62 -3.38 0.30 -4.15
N SER A 63 -3.79 -0.40 -5.23
CA SER A 63 -3.94 -1.86 -5.25
C SER A 63 -3.57 -2.47 -6.61
N ASN A 64 -3.60 -3.80 -6.69
CA ASN A 64 -3.13 -4.59 -7.83
C ASN A 64 -1.69 -4.26 -8.18
N THR A 65 -1.41 -3.82 -9.41
CA THR A 65 -0.06 -3.49 -9.90
C THR A 65 0.15 -1.99 -10.04
N ALA A 66 -0.69 -1.16 -9.40
CA ALA A 66 -0.62 0.28 -9.51
C ALA A 66 0.69 0.84 -8.93
N SER A 67 1.20 1.89 -9.55
CA SER A 67 2.36 2.64 -9.09
C SER A 67 2.00 4.10 -8.85
N VAL A 68 2.35 4.64 -7.68
CA VAL A 68 2.10 6.05 -7.33
C VAL A 68 3.42 6.72 -6.96
N SER A 69 3.67 7.92 -7.47
CA SER A 69 4.85 8.68 -7.08
C SER A 69 4.55 10.16 -6.90
N THR A 70 5.12 10.79 -5.89
CA THR A 70 5.12 12.26 -5.79
C THR A 70 6.26 12.87 -6.62
N ALA A 71 5.96 13.92 -7.37
CA ALA A 71 6.96 14.81 -7.94
C ALA A 71 7.21 15.98 -6.96
N GLY A 72 8.48 16.25 -6.66
CA GLY A 72 8.85 17.24 -5.66
C GLY A 72 8.57 16.77 -4.23
N ASN A 73 8.31 17.71 -3.33
CA ASN A 73 8.06 17.45 -1.92
C ASN A 73 6.67 17.95 -1.52
N PHE A 74 5.84 17.06 -0.98
CA PHE A 74 4.54 17.43 -0.46
C PHE A 74 4.65 17.96 0.96
N ASN A 75 4.01 19.09 1.27
CA ASN A 75 3.89 19.59 2.64
C ASN A 75 2.43 19.48 3.07
N LEU A 76 2.14 18.60 4.04
CA LEU A 76 0.78 18.22 4.43
C LEU A 76 0.68 18.16 5.96
N LEU A 77 -0.52 18.36 6.52
CA LEU A 77 -0.72 18.11 7.95
C LEU A 77 -0.78 16.61 8.22
N ASN A 78 -1.61 15.89 7.46
CA ASN A 78 -1.87 14.47 7.64
C ASN A 78 -1.85 13.77 6.29
N LEU A 79 -1.19 12.61 6.22
CA LEU A 79 -1.22 11.74 5.06
C LEU A 79 -1.42 10.29 5.48
N SER A 80 -2.39 9.62 4.85
CA SER A 80 -2.56 8.17 4.93
C SER A 80 -2.15 7.52 3.61
N VAL A 81 -1.29 6.50 3.67
CA VAL A 81 -0.89 5.72 2.49
C VAL A 81 -1.26 4.26 2.71
N ILE A 82 -2.13 3.73 1.85
CA ILE A 82 -2.63 2.36 1.89
C ILE A 82 -2.22 1.66 0.60
N LEU A 83 -1.43 0.60 0.70
CA LEU A 83 -0.98 -0.21 -0.43
C LEU A 83 -1.35 -1.68 -0.19
N ASN A 84 -1.96 -2.31 -1.19
CA ASN A 84 -2.35 -3.72 -1.18
C ASN A 84 -1.83 -4.44 -2.44
N ASP A 85 -1.93 -5.78 -2.45
CA ASP A 85 -1.50 -6.63 -3.55
C ASP A 85 -0.01 -6.42 -3.92
N GLU A 86 0.29 -6.04 -5.18
CA GLU A 86 1.63 -5.77 -5.71
C GLU A 86 1.87 -4.27 -5.93
N ALA A 87 1.05 -3.40 -5.31
CA ALA A 87 1.12 -1.97 -5.54
C ALA A 87 2.44 -1.38 -5.04
N SER A 88 2.88 -0.31 -5.70
CA SER A 88 4.09 0.41 -5.31
C SER A 88 3.85 1.90 -5.11
N ALA A 89 4.52 2.50 -4.13
CA ALA A 89 4.52 3.94 -3.99
C ALA A 89 5.90 4.52 -3.62
N GLY A 90 6.24 5.65 -4.25
CA GLY A 90 7.38 6.49 -3.90
C GLY A 90 6.90 7.86 -3.43
N ILE A 91 6.91 8.08 -2.11
CA ILE A 91 6.30 9.26 -1.49
C ILE A 91 7.39 10.11 -0.83
N LYS A 92 7.50 11.37 -1.25
CA LYS A 92 8.36 12.38 -0.66
C LYS A 92 7.50 13.48 -0.04
N SER A 93 7.47 13.54 1.29
CA SER A 93 6.60 14.47 2.02
C SER A 93 7.18 14.94 3.35
N ASN A 94 6.82 16.16 3.74
CA ASN A 94 6.89 16.66 5.11
C ASN A 94 5.49 16.65 5.71
N THR A 95 5.32 15.99 6.85
CA THR A 95 4.01 15.83 7.50
C THR A 95 4.06 16.08 9.00
N VAL A 96 2.92 16.39 9.61
CA VAL A 96 2.80 16.26 11.07
C VAL A 96 2.49 14.80 11.41
N ASN A 97 1.49 14.22 10.74
CA ASN A 97 1.12 12.82 10.94
C ASN A 97 1.16 12.04 9.62
N LEU A 98 1.90 10.93 9.62
CA LEU A 98 1.93 9.97 8.53
C LEU A 98 1.42 8.61 9.04
N SER A 99 0.39 8.07 8.39
CA SER A 99 -0.01 6.67 8.58
C SER A 99 0.24 5.86 7.34
N THR A 100 0.85 4.69 7.47
CA THR A 100 1.11 3.78 6.35
C THR A 100 0.56 2.40 6.64
N ASN A 101 -0.22 1.84 5.73
CA ASN A 101 -0.72 0.47 5.79
C ASN A 101 -0.31 -0.26 4.51
N VAL A 102 0.75 -1.06 4.60
CA VAL A 102 1.35 -1.74 3.45
C VAL A 102 1.17 -3.24 3.65
N LYS A 103 0.42 -3.89 2.78
CA LYS A 103 0.05 -5.31 2.88
C LYS A 103 0.54 -6.12 1.69
N ASP A 104 0.39 -7.43 1.80
CA ASP A 104 0.71 -8.39 0.74
C ASP A 104 2.15 -8.20 0.21
N ASP A 105 2.35 -8.16 -1.10
CA ASP A 105 3.65 -7.99 -1.75
C ASP A 105 3.95 -6.51 -2.10
N ALA A 106 3.16 -5.58 -1.55
CA ALA A 106 3.27 -4.17 -1.86
C ALA A 106 4.58 -3.54 -1.34
N SER A 107 5.01 -2.47 -2.01
CA SER A 107 6.27 -1.78 -1.71
C SER A 107 6.10 -0.28 -1.56
N LEU A 108 6.63 0.26 -0.47
CA LEU A 108 6.61 1.69 -0.17
C LEU A 108 8.05 2.21 -0.03
N LYS A 109 8.38 3.29 -0.74
CA LYS A 109 9.57 4.09 -0.49
C LYS A 109 9.13 5.43 0.08
N LEU A 110 9.61 5.75 1.28
CA LEU A 110 9.39 7.02 1.96
C LEU A 110 10.64 7.89 1.92
N GLU A 111 10.44 9.18 1.66
CA GLU A 111 11.44 10.24 1.77
C GLU A 111 10.82 11.47 2.45
N GLY A 112 11.64 12.29 3.10
CA GLY A 112 11.20 13.52 3.78
C GLY A 112 11.08 13.36 5.29
N THR A 113 10.14 14.08 5.91
CA THR A 113 10.05 14.18 7.38
C THR A 113 8.64 14.01 7.92
N THR A 114 8.52 13.53 9.15
CA THR A 114 7.26 13.59 9.91
C THR A 114 7.51 13.81 11.40
N ASP A 115 6.52 14.34 12.11
CA ASP A 115 6.54 14.29 13.57
C ASP A 115 6.15 12.88 14.03
N THR A 116 5.00 12.36 13.58
CA THR A 116 4.52 11.04 13.98
C THR A 116 4.29 10.12 12.79
N HIS A 117 4.92 8.94 12.82
CA HIS A 117 4.71 7.85 11.86
C HIS A 117 4.04 6.64 12.51
N LEU A 118 2.84 6.29 12.06
CA LEU A 118 2.15 5.05 12.42
C LEU A 118 2.15 4.07 11.25
N ALA A 119 2.87 2.97 11.37
CA ALA A 119 2.98 1.96 10.31
C ALA A 119 2.30 0.65 10.68
N VAL A 120 1.54 0.10 9.74
CA VAL A 120 1.03 -1.26 9.72
C VAL A 120 1.64 -1.96 8.51
N MET A 121 2.28 -3.09 8.75
CA MET A 121 3.06 -3.82 7.73
C MET A 121 2.65 -5.28 7.66
N GLY A 122 2.34 -5.76 6.46
CA GLY A 122 2.17 -7.17 6.15
C GLY A 122 3.52 -7.90 6.15
N VAL A 123 3.49 -9.21 6.41
CA VAL A 123 4.71 -10.04 6.53
C VAL A 123 5.56 -10.10 5.25
N ALA A 124 4.95 -9.94 4.06
CA ALA A 124 5.64 -9.94 2.78
C ALA A 124 5.90 -8.52 2.23
N SER A 125 5.35 -7.50 2.89
CA SER A 125 5.43 -6.11 2.43
C SER A 125 6.83 -5.52 2.62
N LYS A 126 7.15 -4.48 1.83
CA LYS A 126 8.45 -3.80 1.89
C LYS A 126 8.25 -2.32 2.14
N ILE A 127 8.92 -1.78 3.15
CA ILE A 127 9.02 -0.32 3.37
C ILE A 127 10.49 0.09 3.41
N ASN A 128 10.89 0.98 2.51
CA ASN A 128 12.20 1.62 2.50
C ASN A 128 12.09 3.03 3.09
N MET A 129 12.81 3.28 4.19
CA MET A 129 12.83 4.55 4.92
C MET A 129 14.22 5.22 4.92
N ALA A 130 15.13 4.83 4.02
CA ALA A 130 16.51 5.34 4.04
C ALA A 130 16.62 6.87 3.87
N GLY A 131 15.65 7.50 3.19
CA GLY A 131 15.58 8.95 3.02
C GLY A 131 14.50 9.63 3.88
N PHE A 132 13.95 8.91 4.87
CA PHE A 132 12.84 9.35 5.69
C PHE A 132 13.25 9.51 7.15
N THR A 133 12.78 10.56 7.81
CA THR A 133 13.03 10.81 9.24
C THR A 133 11.71 11.09 9.94
N ALA A 134 11.47 10.42 11.07
CA ALA A 134 10.32 10.66 11.93
C ALA A 134 10.81 11.03 13.33
N GLN A 135 10.14 11.97 14.00
CA GLN A 135 10.41 12.23 15.42
C GLN A 135 9.96 11.04 16.27
N GLU A 136 8.78 10.48 15.97
CA GLU A 136 8.24 9.29 16.61
C GLU A 136 7.74 8.29 15.56
N THR A 137 8.07 7.01 15.75
CA THR A 137 7.59 5.93 14.88
C THR A 137 7.02 4.78 15.72
N SER A 138 5.81 4.32 15.36
CA SER A 138 5.21 3.08 15.86
C SER A 138 4.94 2.13 14.71
N ILE A 139 5.51 0.93 14.75
CA ILE A 139 5.35 -0.09 13.70
C ILE A 139 4.61 -1.30 14.28
N ARG A 140 3.58 -1.76 13.56
CA ARG A 140 2.83 -2.97 13.85
C ARG A 140 2.92 -3.93 12.66
N LEU A 141 3.36 -5.15 12.93
CA LEU A 141 3.33 -6.22 11.93
C LEU A 141 1.99 -6.96 12.00
N THR A 142 1.31 -7.10 10.87
CA THR A 142 0.10 -7.91 10.74
C THR A 142 0.44 -9.18 9.99
N GLY A 143 0.60 -10.28 10.74
CA GLY A 143 0.59 -11.62 10.17
C GLY A 143 -0.84 -12.14 10.08
N LYS A 144 -1.17 -12.89 9.02
CA LYS A 144 -2.15 -13.97 9.21
C LYS A 144 -1.53 -14.92 10.25
N PRO A 145 -2.24 -15.33 11.32
CA PRO A 145 -1.73 -16.40 12.15
C PRO A 145 -1.48 -17.58 11.21
N LEU A 146 -0.22 -17.98 11.06
CA LEU A 146 0.08 -19.27 10.49
C LEU A 146 -0.52 -20.26 11.48
N LEU A 147 -1.70 -20.79 11.16
CA LEU A 147 -2.16 -22.00 11.83
C LEU A 147 -1.10 -23.03 11.52
N ALA A 148 -0.20 -23.26 12.47
CA ALA A 148 0.65 -24.42 12.45
C ALA A 148 -0.31 -25.61 12.26
N LYS A 149 -0.25 -26.27 11.10
CA LYS A 149 -0.73 -27.65 11.02
C LYS A 149 0.19 -28.42 11.95
N ASN A 150 -0.14 -28.44 13.24
CA ASN A 150 0.56 -29.28 14.18
C ASN A 150 0.46 -30.69 13.62
N ASN A 151 1.64 -31.20 13.29
CA ASN A 151 1.93 -32.57 12.98
C ASN A 151 1.20 -33.45 14.01
N LYS A 152 0.62 -34.57 13.54
CA LYS A 152 -0.08 -35.63 14.29
C LYS A 152 -0.01 -35.55 15.83
N SER A 153 -1.17 -35.72 16.46
CA SER A 153 -1.29 -35.77 17.93
C SER A 153 -0.22 -36.71 18.51
N ARG A 154 0.45 -36.34 19.60
CA ARG A 154 1.44 -37.19 20.30
C ARG A 154 0.85 -38.53 20.79
N TYR A 155 -0.45 -38.73 20.61
CA TYR A 155 -1.21 -39.92 20.97
C TYR A 155 -1.55 -40.81 19.76
N ASP A 156 -1.23 -40.40 18.54
CA ASP A 156 -1.50 -41.20 17.33
C ASP A 156 -0.59 -42.45 17.24
N ASP A 157 0.49 -42.49 18.03
CA ASP A 157 1.45 -43.60 18.11
C ASP A 157 1.16 -44.57 19.29
N ILE A 158 0.07 -44.39 20.04
CA ILE A 158 -0.34 -45.41 21.01
C ILE A 158 -0.82 -46.62 20.21
N GLN A 159 0.05 -47.61 20.04
CA GLN A 159 -0.36 -48.95 19.62
C GLN A 159 -1.34 -49.50 20.65
N LEU A 160 -2.62 -49.63 20.26
CA LEU A 160 -3.66 -50.26 21.09
C LEU A 160 -3.25 -51.67 21.58
N ASP A 161 -2.33 -52.34 20.87
CA ASP A 161 -1.77 -53.65 21.23
C ASP A 161 -1.08 -53.70 22.61
N ILE A 162 -0.70 -52.56 23.19
CA ILE A 162 -0.06 -52.52 24.52
C ILE A 162 -1.11 -52.58 25.64
N LEU A 163 -2.36 -52.19 25.37
CA LEU A 163 -3.44 -52.17 26.36
C LEU A 163 -4.06 -53.55 26.61
N GLU A 164 -4.04 -54.44 25.61
CA GLU A 164 -4.56 -55.82 25.72
C GLU A 164 -3.62 -56.79 26.47
N LYS A 165 -2.41 -56.36 26.84
CA LYS A 165 -1.48 -57.18 27.65
C LYS A 165 -1.56 -56.90 29.15
N LEU A 166 -2.44 -55.99 29.58
CA LEU A 166 -2.57 -55.57 30.98
C LEU A 166 -3.92 -55.97 31.62
N PHE A 167 -4.73 -56.77 30.94
CA PHE A 167 -5.91 -57.44 31.50
C PHE A 167 -5.94 -58.92 31.10
#